data_AF-A0A923U950-F1
#
_entry.id   AF-A0A923U950-F1
#
_cell.length_a   1.000
_cell.length_b   1.000
_cell.length_c   1.000
_cell.angle_alpha   90.00
_cell.angle_beta   90.00
_cell.angle_gamma   90.00
#
_symmetry.space_group_name_H-M   'P 1'
#
loop_
_entity.id
_entity.type
_entity.pdbx_description
1 polymer ?
#
loop_
_entity_poly.entity_id
_entity_poly.type
_entity_poly.pdbx_seq_one_letter_code
_entity_poly.pdbx_strand_id
1 'polypeptide(L)' 'VGWVGADGNGEWAVALRSAQFDATGRVTAYAGAGIVAESVPERELLETRMKFRPIAEALD' A
#
# COMPACT_ATOMS: atom_id res chain seq x y z
N VAL A 1 -0.40 -10.50 1.28
CA VAL A 1 -0.75 -11.18 0.02
C VAL A 1 0.29 -12.25 -0.24
N GLY A 2 -0.07 -13.41 -0.78
CA GLY A 2 0.86 -14.52 -0.88
C GLY A 2 0.17 -15.83 -1.21
N TRP A 3 0.93 -16.92 -1.13
CA TRP A 3 0.46 -18.28 -1.38
C TRP A 3 1.16 -19.28 -0.46
N VAL A 4 0.53 -20.44 -0.31
CA VAL A 4 1.13 -21.62 0.32
C VAL A 4 0.74 -22.85 -0.50
N GLY A 5 1.73 -23.68 -0.80
CA GLY A 5 1.61 -24.93 -1.54
C GLY A 5 1.31 -26.11 -0.62
N ALA A 6 0.81 -27.19 -1.21
CA ALA A 6 0.54 -28.44 -0.49
C ALA A 6 1.82 -29.13 0.04
N ASP A 7 2.98 -28.78 -0.52
CA ASP A 7 4.31 -29.20 -0.08
C ASP A 7 4.85 -28.37 1.10
N GLY A 8 4.09 -27.38 1.57
CA GLY A 8 4.46 -26.49 2.66
C GLY A 8 5.31 -25.29 2.24
N ASN A 9 5.67 -25.16 0.96
CA ASN A 9 6.35 -23.96 0.47
C ASN A 9 5.38 -22.79 0.38
N GLY A 10 5.88 -21.57 0.50
CA GLY A 10 5.03 -20.40 0.36
C GLY A 10 5.81 -19.11 0.45
N GLU A 11 5.17 -18.05 -0.01
CA GLU A 11 5.71 -16.70 0.06
C GLU A 11 4.61 -15.72 0.46
N TRP A 12 4.99 -14.77 1.30
CA TRP A 12 4.09 -13.74 1.81
C TRP A 12 4.75 -12.38 1.71
N ALA A 13 4.00 -11.42 1.17
CA ALA A 13 4.35 -10.01 1.15
C ALA A 13 3.35 -9.19 1.99
N VAL A 14 3.86 -8.12 2.59
CA VAL A 14 3.02 -7.08 3.20
C VAL A 14 2.27 -6.37 2.08
N ALA A 15 0.95 -6.23 2.21
CA ALA A 15 0.08 -5.64 1.19
C ALA A 15 0.17 -4.09 1.13
N LEU A 16 1.39 -3.55 1.09
CA LEU A 16 1.65 -2.12 0.92
C LEU A 16 1.56 -1.74 -0.56
N ARG A 17 1.42 -0.45 -0.85
CA ARG A 17 1.33 0.08 -2.23
C ARG A 17 0.25 -0.66 -3.03
N SER A 18 -0.91 -0.77 -2.41
CA SER A 18 -2.03 -1.57 -2.90
C SER A 18 -3.29 -0.71 -3.00
N ALA A 19 -4.21 -1.17 -3.82
CA ALA A 19 -5.53 -0.59 -3.97
C ALA A 19 -6.57 -1.71 -4.08
N GLN A 20 -7.78 -1.43 -3.57
CA GLN A 20 -8.93 -2.32 -3.66
C GLN A 20 -9.95 -1.74 -4.63
N PHE A 21 -10.42 -2.57 -5.54
CA PHE A 21 -11.54 -2.29 -6.43
C PHE A 21 -12.80 -2.88 -5.81
N ASP A 22 -13.87 -2.10 -5.75
CA ASP A 22 -15.20 -2.64 -5.44
C ASP A 22 -15.96 -3.03 -6.71
N ALA A 23 -17.13 -3.65 -6.53
CA ALA A 23 -17.98 -4.11 -7.63
C ALA A 23 -18.53 -2.98 -8.52
N THR A 24 -18.47 -1.73 -8.06
CA THR A 24 -18.90 -0.53 -8.81
C THR A 24 -17.76 0.09 -9.62
N GLY A 25 -16.53 -0.43 -9.48
CA GLY A 25 -15.34 0.12 -10.10
C GLY A 25 -14.71 1.27 -9.29
N ARG A 26 -15.18 1.53 -8.06
CA ARG A 26 -14.49 2.49 -7.18
C ARG A 26 -13.18 1.87 -6.71
N VAL A 27 -12.14 2.70 -6.73
CA VAL A 27 -10.80 2.34 -6.24
C VAL A 27 -10.55 3.02 -4.90
N THR A 28 -10.09 2.25 -3.91
CA THR A 28 -9.55 2.77 -2.65
C THR A 28 -8.10 2.35 -2.52
N ALA A 29 -7.17 3.31 -2.50
CA ALA A 29 -5.74 3.07 -2.32
C ALA A 29 -5.31 3.27 -0.86
N TYR A 30 -4.25 2.59 -0.44
CA TYR A 30 -3.72 2.69 0.93
C TYR A 30 -2.22 3.04 0.95
N ALA A 31 -1.85 3.98 1.82
CA ALA A 31 -0.48 4.30 2.18
C ALA A 31 -0.41 4.71 3.65
N GLY A 32 0.75 4.51 4.26
CA GLY A 32 0.99 4.90 5.65
C GLY A 32 2.42 5.36 5.85
N ALA A 33 2.65 6.10 6.95
CA ALA A 33 3.94 6.53 7.44
C ALA A 33 4.17 5.96 8.83
N GLY A 34 5.43 5.66 9.17
CA GLY A 34 5.80 5.24 10.52
C GLY A 34 5.96 6.47 11.39
N ILE A 35 5.16 6.60 12.45
CA ILE A 35 5.18 7.78 13.32
C ILE A 35 6.07 7.53 14.52
N VAL A 36 6.98 8.47 14.78
CA VAL A 36 7.85 8.51 15.97
C VAL A 36 7.77 9.88 16.63
N ALA A 37 8.43 10.06 17.78
CA ALA A 37 8.30 11.29 18.57
C ALA A 37 8.79 12.54 17.82
N GLU A 38 9.76 12.37 16.92
CA GLU A 38 10.37 13.42 16.11
C GLU A 38 9.69 13.62 14.75
N SER A 39 8.61 12.88 14.47
CA SER A 39 7.87 13.00 13.21
C SER A 39 7.33 14.41 13.01
N VAL A 40 7.44 14.90 11.78
CA VAL A 40 6.92 16.21 11.37
C VAL A 40 5.70 15.97 10.48
N PRO A 41 4.48 16.38 10.89
CA PRO A 41 3.23 16.03 10.19
C PRO A 41 3.26 16.27 8.68
N GLU A 42 3.85 17.39 8.26
CA GLU A 42 3.95 17.77 6.84
C GLU A 42 4.87 16.82 6.05
N ARG A 43 5.94 16.31 6.69
CA ARG A 43 6.86 15.34 6.07
C ARG A 43 6.19 13.98 5.92
N GLU A 44 5.45 13.53 6.93
CA GLU A 44 4.74 12.25 6.88
C GLU A 44 3.60 12.27 5.84
N LEU A 45 2.91 13.40 5.72
CA LEU A 45 1.93 13.60 4.65
C LEU A 45 2.59 13.57 3.26
N LEU A 46 3.75 14.21 3.10
CA LEU A 46 4.49 14.15 1.85
C LEU A 46 4.97 12.73 1.53
N GLU A 47 5.44 11.99 2.53
CA GLU A 47 5.83 10.59 2.40
C GLU A 47 4.65 9.74 1.90
N THR A 48 3.48 9.85 2.52
CA THR A 48 2.29 9.08 2.10
C THR A 48 1.85 9.43 0.68
N ARG A 49 1.92 10.71 0.27
CA ARG A 49 1.68 11.13 -1.13
C ARG A 49 2.66 10.47 -2.10
N MET A 50 3.96 10.44 -1.78
CA MET A 50 4.95 9.74 -2.61
C MET A 50 4.67 8.24 -2.68
N LYS A 51 4.22 7.63 -1.59
CA LYS A 51 3.85 6.21 -1.54
C LYS A 51 2.61 5.89 -2.38
N PHE A 52 1.70 6.84 -2.59
CA PHE A 52 0.57 6.66 -3.50
C PHE A 52 0.93 6.71 -4.98
N ARG A 53 2.05 7.36 -5.34
CA ARG A 53 2.40 7.62 -6.73
C ARG A 53 2.40 6.38 -7.65
N PRO A 54 2.96 5.21 -7.26
CA PRO A 54 2.90 4.01 -8.10
C PRO A 54 1.49 3.51 -8.39
N ILE A 55 0.53 3.72 -7.47
CA ILE A 55 -0.87 3.36 -7.72
C ILE A 55 -1.51 4.36 -8.69
N ALA A 56 -1.27 5.66 -8.50
CA ALA A 56 -1.79 6.69 -9.40
C ALA A 56 -1.26 6.49 -10.83
N GLU A 57 0.05 6.30 -10.99
CA GLU A 57 0.70 6.04 -12.29
C GLU A 57 0.19 4.76 -12.98
N ALA A 58 -0.32 3.78 -12.22
CA ALA A 58 -0.87 2.53 -12.78
C ALA A 58 -2.35 2.65 -13.21
N LEU A 59 -3.03 3.74 -12.83
CA LEU A 59 -4.44 3.98 -13.11
C LEU A 59 -4.67 5.11 -14.13
N ASP A 60 -3.64 5.89 -14.45
CA ASP A 60 -3.61 6.86 -15.54
C ASP A 60 -3.49 6.17 -16.92
#